data_AF-A0AAU2B1Y1-F1
#
_entry.id   AF-A0AAU2B1Y1-F1
#
_cell.length_a   1.000
_cell.length_b   1.000
_cell.length_c   1.000
_cell.angle_alpha   90.00
_cell.angle_beta   90.00
_cell.angle_gamma   90.00
#
_symmetry.space_group_name_H-M   'P 1'
#
loop_
_entity.id
_entity.type
_entity.pdbx_description
1 polymer ?
#
loop_
_entity_poly.entity_id
_entity_poly.type
_entity_poly.pdbx_seq_one_letter_code
_entity_poly.pdbx_strand_id
1 'polypeptide(L)'
;MAGWIWALIPAVMIGGGWIGDNVRGALKTRHERKMELQQAAERRQLALDAAKRAPEPVCGCTHHLAKHDKQGKCHEAVEAPTAWDADRKPLQFEPRQCNCQRYVGPEPLGTVFAPEIVDPR
;
A
#
# COMPACT_ATOMS: atom_id res chain seq x y z
N MET A 1 40.90 27.47 52.34
CA MET A 1 41.00 26.98 50.95
C MET A 1 40.02 25.83 50.60
N ALA A 2 39.26 25.25 51.54
CA ALA A 2 38.43 24.06 51.29
C ALA A 2 36.94 24.31 50.90
N GLY A 3 36.43 25.54 51.05
CA GLY A 3 35.00 25.84 50.80
C GLY A 3 34.59 25.91 49.32
N TRP A 4 35.53 26.27 48.43
CA TRP A 4 35.31 26.34 46.98
C TRP A 4 35.02 24.96 46.36
N ILE A 5 35.68 23.91 46.85
CA ILE A 5 35.52 22.54 46.32
C ILE A 5 34.12 22.02 46.62
N TRP A 6 33.56 22.34 47.79
CA TRP A 6 32.18 21.98 48.14
C TRP A 6 31.12 22.76 47.33
N ALA A 7 31.47 23.93 46.78
CA ALA A 7 30.59 24.69 45.87
C ALA A 7 30.62 24.18 44.42
N LEU A 8 31.71 23.52 43.99
CA LEU A 8 31.80 22.93 42.64
C LEU A 8 30.93 21.68 42.46
N ILE A 9 30.71 20.92 43.52
CA ILE A 9 29.90 19.68 43.49
C ILE A 9 28.45 19.95 43.03
N PRO A 10 27.68 20.87 43.64
CA PRO A 10 26.34 21.19 43.16
C PRO A 10 26.35 21.84 41.77
N ALA A 11 27.36 22.64 41.45
CA ALA A 11 27.47 23.26 40.11
C ALA A 11 27.65 22.22 39.00
N VAL A 12 28.46 21.19 39.22
CA VAL A 12 28.66 20.08 38.28
C VAL A 12 27.44 19.15 38.23
N MET A 13 26.81 18.86 39.37
CA MET A 13 25.60 18.02 39.42
C MET A 13 24.40 18.69 38.72
N ILE A 14 24.21 20.00 38.91
CA ILE A 14 23.13 20.77 38.27
C ILE A 14 23.46 21.04 36.79
N GLY A 15 24.71 21.39 36.47
CA GLY A 15 25.14 21.66 35.09
C GLY A 15 25.24 20.41 34.21
N GLY A 16 25.62 19.27 34.78
CA GLY A 16 25.78 17.99 34.06
C GLY A 16 24.44 17.38 33.62
N GLY A 17 23.38 17.54 34.42
CA GLY A 17 22.04 17.09 34.07
C GLY A 17 21.52 17.75 32.78
N TRP A 18 21.68 19.07 32.67
CA TRP A 18 21.21 19.83 31.50
C TRP A 18 21.94 19.44 30.19
N ILE A 19 23.24 19.14 30.28
CA ILE A 19 24.01 18.67 29.12
C ILE A 19 23.55 17.27 28.71
N GLY A 20 23.34 16.37 29.68
CA GLY A 20 22.85 15.01 29.44
C GLY A 20 21.47 14.98 28.78
N ASP A 21 20.54 15.80 29.27
CA ASP A 21 19.18 15.88 28.77
C ASP A 21 19.11 16.43 27.33
N ASN A 22 19.93 17.43 27.00
CA ASN A 22 20.03 17.98 25.65
C ASN A 22 20.57 16.95 24.65
N VAL A 23 21.61 16.19 25.02
CA VAL A 23 22.17 15.12 24.18
C VAL A 23 21.14 14.01 23.96
N ARG A 24 20.43 13.62 25.01
CA ARG A 24 19.37 12.59 24.92
C ARG A 24 18.22 13.04 24.01
N GLY A 25 17.80 14.30 24.11
CA GLY A 25 16.79 14.90 23.23
C GLY A 25 17.23 14.93 21.76
N ALA A 26 18.48 15.31 21.49
CA ALA A 26 19.04 15.33 20.14
C ALA A 26 19.12 13.92 19.51
N LEU A 27 19.48 12.90 20.29
CA LEU A 27 19.51 11.51 19.83
C LEU A 27 18.10 10.98 19.55
N LYS A 28 17.12 11.31 20.40
CA LYS A 28 15.72 10.92 20.21
C LYS A 28 15.13 11.53 18.94
N THR A 29 15.28 12.84 18.75
CA THR A 29 14.79 13.54 17.54
C THR A 29 15.45 13.02 16.27
N ARG A 30 16.76 12.72 16.30
CA ARG A 30 17.45 12.08 15.17
C ARG A 30 16.89 10.69 14.85
N HIS A 31 16.61 9.90 15.89
CA HIS A 31 16.05 8.56 15.72
C HIS A 31 14.64 8.64 15.12
N GLU A 32 13.76 9.48 15.67
CA GLU A 32 12.40 9.71 15.16
C GLU A 32 12.43 10.12 13.69
N ARG A 33 13.26 11.11 13.32
CA ARG A 33 13.43 11.53 11.93
C ARG A 33 13.92 10.40 11.01
N LYS A 34 14.79 9.52 11.51
CA LYS A 34 15.28 8.37 10.73
C LYS A 34 14.16 7.34 10.50
N MET A 35 13.32 7.10 11.50
CA MET A 35 12.17 6.21 11.37
C MET A 35 11.14 6.76 10.37
N GLU A 36 10.85 8.06 10.41
CA GLU A 36 9.97 8.71 9.43
C GLU A 36 10.47 8.57 8.00
N LEU A 37 11.77 8.75 7.77
CA LEU A 37 12.38 8.55 6.45
C LEU A 37 12.26 7.10 5.96
N GLN A 38 12.46 6.13 6.85
CA GLN A 38 12.31 4.71 6.52
C GLN A 38 10.86 4.37 6.17
N GLN A 39 9.89 4.85 6.95
CA GLN A 39 8.48 4.66 6.68
C GLN A 39 8.06 5.32 5.35
N ALA A 40 8.57 6.51 5.04
CA ALA A 40 8.30 7.18 3.76
C ALA A 40 8.87 6.38 2.58
N ALA A 41 10.08 5.82 2.73
CA ALA A 41 10.69 4.96 1.72
C ALA A 41 9.90 3.67 1.51
N GLU A 42 9.44 3.02 2.59
CA GLU A 42 8.61 1.82 2.53
C GLU A 42 7.28 2.10 1.83
N ARG A 43 6.58 3.18 2.19
CA ARG A 43 5.33 3.60 1.52
C ARG A 43 5.54 3.84 0.03
N ARG A 44 6.65 4.49 -0.35
CA ARG A 44 7.00 4.71 -1.75
C ARG A 44 7.22 3.38 -2.47
N GLN A 45 7.93 2.45 -1.84
CA GLN A 45 8.19 1.13 -2.41
C GLN A 45 6.89 0.35 -2.62
N LEU A 46 6.01 0.30 -1.61
CA LEU A 46 4.70 -0.34 -1.70
C LEU A 46 3.83 0.25 -2.83
N ALA A 47 3.86 1.58 -3.00
CA ALA A 47 3.13 2.24 -4.08
C ALA A 47 3.68 1.87 -5.47
N LEU A 48 5.01 1.77 -5.60
CA LEU A 48 5.65 1.32 -6.85
C LEU A 48 5.34 -0.15 -7.15
N ASP A 49 5.36 -1.02 -6.13
CA ASP A 49 5.07 -2.44 -6.30
C ASP A 49 3.59 -2.67 -6.65
N ALA A 50 2.68 -1.90 -6.05
CA ALA A 50 1.26 -1.89 -6.41
C ALA A 50 1.05 -1.42 -7.86
N ALA A 51 1.75 -0.37 -8.30
CA ALA A 51 1.67 0.15 -9.66
C ALA A 51 2.26 -0.82 -10.71
N LYS A 52 3.25 -1.64 -10.33
CA LYS A 52 3.85 -2.66 -11.20
C LYS A 52 3.04 -3.95 -11.28
N ARG A 53 1.99 -4.12 -10.46
CA ARG A 53 1.16 -5.32 -10.49
C ARG A 53 0.37 -5.34 -11.79
N ALA A 54 0.54 -6.41 -12.59
CA ALA A 54 -0.28 -6.61 -13.77
C ALA A 54 -1.77 -6.65 -13.38
N PRO A 55 -2.68 -6.08 -14.18
CA PRO A 55 -4.11 -6.15 -13.91
C PRO A 55 -4.54 -7.63 -13.89
N GLU A 56 -5.36 -7.99 -12.90
CA GLU A 56 -5.89 -9.34 -12.82
C GLU A 56 -6.90 -9.57 -13.96
N PRO A 57 -6.84 -10.72 -14.66
CA PRO A 57 -7.75 -11.04 -15.76
C PRO A 57 -9.12 -11.47 -15.22
N VAL A 58 -9.83 -10.56 -14.57
CA VAL A 58 -11.20 -10.75 -14.08
C VAL A 58 -12.21 -10.32 -15.14
N CYS A 59 -13.22 -11.16 -15.39
CA CYS A 59 -14.36 -10.76 -16.22
C CYS A 59 -15.18 -9.66 -15.51
N GLY A 60 -16.07 -8.98 -16.23
CA GLY A 60 -17.08 -8.09 -15.61
C GLY A 60 -18.01 -8.79 -14.59
N CYS A 61 -17.98 -10.13 -14.56
CA CYS A 61 -18.62 -11.00 -13.58
C CYS A 61 -17.73 -11.35 -12.37
N THR A 62 -16.56 -10.75 -12.22
CA THR A 62 -15.59 -10.94 -11.12
C THR A 62 -15.00 -12.34 -10.95
N HIS A 63 -15.21 -13.25 -11.90
CA HIS A 63 -14.63 -14.58 -11.89
C HIS A 63 -13.37 -14.68 -12.75
N HIS A 64 -12.47 -15.57 -12.35
CA HIS A 64 -11.23 -15.82 -13.05
C HIS A 64 -11.49 -16.51 -14.40
N LEU A 65 -10.59 -16.30 -15.38
CA LEU A 65 -10.64 -16.99 -16.68
C LEU A 65 -10.71 -18.53 -16.54
N ALA A 66 -10.17 -19.09 -15.46
CA ALA A 66 -10.18 -20.52 -15.15
C ALA A 66 -11.58 -21.11 -14.96
N LYS A 67 -12.60 -20.28 -14.73
CA LYS A 67 -14.01 -20.69 -14.60
C LYS A 67 -14.74 -20.79 -15.94
N HIS A 68 -14.05 -20.59 -17.06
CA HIS A 68 -14.62 -20.64 -18.40
C HIS A 68 -14.18 -21.92 -19.13
N ASP A 69 -15.08 -22.50 -19.91
CA ASP A 69 -14.73 -23.56 -20.87
C ASP A 69 -14.02 -22.99 -22.12
N LYS A 70 -13.63 -23.89 -23.02
CA LYS A 70 -13.01 -23.53 -24.31
C LYS A 70 -13.93 -22.70 -25.20
N GLN A 71 -15.25 -22.89 -25.09
CA GLN A 71 -16.25 -22.11 -25.83
C GLN A 71 -16.46 -20.71 -25.23
N GLY A 72 -16.02 -20.47 -23.98
CA GLY A 72 -16.14 -19.23 -23.25
C GLY A 72 -17.28 -19.18 -22.24
N LYS A 73 -18.03 -20.28 -22.00
CA LYS A 73 -19.11 -20.30 -21.02
C LYS A 73 -18.57 -20.33 -19.60
N CYS A 74 -19.06 -19.45 -18.73
CA CYS A 74 -18.74 -19.45 -17.31
C CYS A 74 -19.52 -20.55 -16.56
N HIS A 75 -18.85 -21.28 -15.66
CA HIS A 75 -19.46 -22.33 -14.83
C HIS A 75 -19.80 -21.90 -13.40
N GLU A 76 -19.54 -20.64 -13.05
CA GLU A 76 -19.77 -20.11 -11.70
C GLU A 76 -21.18 -19.50 -11.56
N ALA A 77 -21.63 -19.33 -10.32
CA ALA A 77 -22.83 -18.55 -9.99
C ALA A 77 -22.46 -17.11 -9.62
N VAL A 78 -23.33 -16.15 -9.95
CA VAL A 78 -23.25 -14.74 -9.55
C VAL A 78 -24.47 -14.36 -8.73
N GLU A 79 -24.30 -13.42 -7.81
CA GLU A 79 -25.39 -12.79 -7.08
C GLU A 79 -26.17 -11.86 -8.02
N ALA A 80 -27.31 -12.31 -8.50
CA ALA A 80 -28.16 -11.55 -9.41
C ALA A 80 -29.26 -10.84 -8.61
N PRO A 81 -29.46 -9.52 -8.79
CA PRO A 81 -30.54 -8.82 -8.11
C PRO A 81 -31.91 -9.31 -8.60
N THR A 82 -32.82 -9.55 -7.65
CA THR A 82 -34.17 -10.08 -7.91
C THR A 82 -35.30 -9.13 -7.54
N ALA A 83 -35.01 -8.13 -6.71
CA ALA A 83 -35.93 -7.07 -6.33
C ALA A 83 -35.23 -5.72 -6.39
N TRP A 84 -35.98 -4.67 -6.78
CA TRP A 84 -35.48 -3.30 -6.91
C TRP A 84 -36.43 -2.32 -6.22
N ASP A 85 -35.87 -1.25 -5.66
CA ASP A 85 -36.65 -0.10 -5.20
C ASP A 85 -37.04 0.84 -6.36
N ALA A 86 -37.70 1.95 -6.03
CA ALA A 86 -38.11 2.96 -7.00
C ALA A 86 -36.93 3.64 -7.72
N ASP A 87 -35.75 3.66 -7.08
CA ASP A 87 -34.51 4.26 -7.61
C ASP A 87 -33.63 3.24 -8.34
N ARG A 88 -34.14 2.02 -8.60
CA ARG A 88 -33.42 0.88 -9.21
C ARG A 88 -32.23 0.39 -8.40
N LYS A 89 -32.21 0.62 -7.09
CA LYS A 89 -31.24 -0.02 -6.20
C LYS A 89 -31.73 -1.44 -5.89
N PRO A 90 -30.83 -2.43 -5.95
CA PRO A 90 -31.20 -3.81 -5.64
C PRO A 90 -31.49 -3.97 -4.15
N LEU A 91 -32.63 -4.60 -3.84
CA LEU A 91 -33.07 -4.89 -2.47
C LEU A 91 -32.78 -6.34 -2.05
N GLN A 92 -32.71 -7.25 -3.02
CA GLN A 92 -32.50 -8.68 -2.80
C GLN A 92 -31.62 -9.25 -3.91
N PHE A 93 -30.83 -10.27 -3.57
CA PHE A 93 -29.96 -11.00 -4.48
C PHE A 93 -30.22 -12.50 -4.35
N GLU A 94 -30.09 -13.21 -5.47
CA GLU A 94 -30.13 -14.66 -5.51
C GLU A 94 -28.99 -15.21 -6.38
N PRO A 95 -28.47 -16.40 -6.04
CA PRO A 95 -27.46 -17.06 -6.84
C PRO A 95 -28.06 -17.50 -8.18
N ARG A 96 -27.50 -17.02 -9.28
CA ARG A 96 -27.85 -17.42 -10.64
C ARG A 96 -26.63 -17.81 -11.45
N GLN A 97 -26.80 -18.69 -12.43
CA GLN A 97 -25.70 -19.05 -13.33
C GLN A 97 -25.19 -17.81 -14.07
N CYS A 98 -23.87 -17.62 -14.05
CA CYS A 98 -23.23 -16.53 -14.77
C CYS A 98 -23.50 -16.66 -16.28
N ASN A 99 -23.97 -15.58 -16.90
CA ASN A 99 -24.25 -15.49 -18.33
C ASN A 99 -23.09 -14.86 -19.14
N CYS A 100 -21.93 -14.62 -18.52
CA CYS A 100 -20.75 -14.09 -19.18
C CYS A 100 -20.14 -15.14 -20.14
N GLN A 101 -19.70 -14.67 -21.31
CA GLN A 101 -19.10 -15.49 -22.37
C GLN A 101 -17.58 -15.27 -22.52
N ARG A 102 -16.91 -14.85 -21.43
CA ARG A 102 -15.52 -14.32 -21.40
C ARG A 102 -15.38 -12.92 -22.00
N TYR A 103 -14.27 -12.25 -21.73
CA TYR A 103 -13.92 -10.99 -22.41
C TYR A 103 -13.67 -11.26 -23.90
N VAL A 104 -14.44 -10.58 -24.75
CA VAL A 104 -14.26 -10.56 -26.20
C VAL A 104 -14.02 -9.11 -26.59
N GLY A 105 -12.75 -8.72 -26.65
CA GLY A 105 -12.32 -7.38 -27.04
C GLY A 105 -10.90 -7.41 -27.57
N PRO A 106 -10.37 -6.27 -28.04
CA PRO A 106 -8.97 -6.19 -28.44
C PRO A 106 -8.08 -6.66 -27.29
N GLU A 107 -6.97 -7.31 -27.61
CA GLU A 107 -6.01 -7.74 -26.60
C GLU A 107 -5.69 -6.56 -25.67
N PRO A 108 -5.98 -6.66 -24.37
CA PRO A 108 -5.64 -5.59 -23.44
C PRO A 108 -4.12 -5.43 -23.52
N LEU A 109 -3.68 -4.19 -23.78
CA LEU A 109 -2.29 -3.81 -24.11
C LEU A 109 -1.30 -4.88 -23.68
N GLY A 110 -0.82 -5.66 -24.66
CA GLY A 110 0.16 -6.70 -24.40
C GLY A 110 1.33 -6.09 -23.63
N THR A 111 1.91 -6.86 -22.70
CA THR A 111 3.05 -6.42 -21.91
C THR A 111 4.22 -6.11 -22.84
N VAL A 112 4.36 -4.84 -23.22
CA VAL A 112 5.48 -4.35 -24.02
C VAL A 112 6.59 -3.92 -23.07
N PHE A 113 7.76 -4.54 -23.20
CA PHE A 113 8.95 -4.08 -22.51
C PHE A 113 9.42 -2.79 -23.17
N ALA A 114 9.31 -1.67 -22.46
CA ALA A 114 9.95 -0.42 -22.86
C ALA A 114 11.38 -0.41 -22.25
N PRO A 115 12.45 -0.53 -23.06
CA PRO A 115 13.81 -0.43 -22.56
C PRO A 115 14.05 0.96 -21.96
N GLU A 116 14.94 1.04 -20.97
CA GLU A 116 15.38 2.31 -20.39
C GLU A 116 16.07 3.15 -21.47
N ILE A 117 15.70 4.43 -21.57
CA ILE A 117 16.32 5.37 -22.52
C ILE A 117 17.74 5.63 -22.03
N VAL A 118 18.73 5.07 -22.71
CA VAL A 118 20.15 5.31 -22.43
C VAL A 118 20.71 6.39 -23.37
N ASP A 119 21.52 7.28 -22.83
CA ASP A 119 22.24 8.30 -23.60
C ASP A 119 23.39 7.64 -24.40
N PRO A 120 23.42 7.75 -25.73
CA PRO A 120 24.55 7.27 -26.52
C PRO A 120 25.80 8.12 -26.22
N ARG A 121 26.76 7.53 -25.52
CA ARG A 121 28.10 8.11 -25.29
C ARG A 121 28.87 8.33 -26.59
#